data_AF-A0A524B9P5-F1
#
_entry.id   AF-A0A524B9P5-F1
#
_cell.length_a   1.000
_cell.length_b   1.000
_cell.length_c   1.000
_cell.angle_alpha   90.00
_cell.angle_beta   90.00
_cell.angle_gamma   90.00
#
_symmetry.space_group_name_H-M   'P 1'
#
loop_
_entity.id
_entity.type
_entity.pdbx_description
1 polymer ?
#
loop_
_entity_poly.entity_id
_entity_poly.type
_entity_poly.pdbx_seq_one_letter_code
_entity_poly.pdbx_strand_id
1 'polypeptide(L)'
;MSVLLFAISAMRAIVEMLLLCLMGQGVLALLAGNKRDGNPVYRLFSLITQGPRAIVARLLPDGTRKSTITMLTGTSLLFLWITLAILRKSV
;
A
#
# COMPACT_ATOMS: atom_id res chain seq x y z
N MET A 1 -24.50 7.19 13.94
CA MET A 1 -23.60 8.06 13.14
C MET A 1 -22.13 8.01 13.55
N SER A 2 -21.77 7.95 14.84
CA SER A 2 -20.36 8.09 15.31
C SER A 2 -19.44 6.91 14.97
N VAL A 3 -19.90 5.65 15.11
CA VAL A 3 -19.06 4.46 14.88
C VAL A 3 -18.63 4.32 13.41
N LEU A 4 -19.51 4.65 12.47
CA LEU A 4 -19.22 4.57 11.03
C LEU A 4 -18.12 5.57 10.63
N LEU A 5 -18.19 6.82 11.10
CA LEU A 5 -17.17 7.83 10.86
C LEU A 5 -15.82 7.46 11.49
N PHE A 6 -15.84 6.85 12.68
CA PHE A 6 -14.63 6.31 13.31
C PHE A 6 -14.02 5.20 12.46
N ALA A 7 -14.81 4.22 12.01
CA ALA A 7 -14.35 3.11 11.18
C ALA A 7 -13.76 3.60 9.85
N ILE A 8 -14.41 4.55 9.17
CA ILE A 8 -13.90 5.15 7.93
C ILE A 8 -12.56 5.87 8.18
N SER A 9 -12.46 6.60 9.29
CA SER A 9 -11.24 7.32 9.65
C SER A 9 -10.08 6.38 9.99
N ALA A 10 -10.36 5.31 10.75
CA ALA A 10 -9.38 4.27 11.08
C ALA A 10 -8.89 3.56 9.81
N MET A 11 -9.81 3.18 8.92
CA MET A 11 -9.45 2.56 7.64
C MET A 11 -8.60 3.48 6.77
N ARG A 12 -8.91 4.78 6.72
CA ARG A 12 -8.09 5.77 6.00
C ARG A 12 -6.67 5.88 6.59
N ALA A 13 -6.54 5.90 7.92
CA ALA A 13 -5.23 5.93 8.58
C ALA A 13 -4.40 4.68 8.27
N ILE A 14 -5.03 3.50 8.25
CA ILE A 14 -4.37 2.24 7.85
C ILE A 14 -3.90 2.32 6.38
N VAL A 15 -4.74 2.81 5.48
CA VAL A 15 -4.37 2.97 4.06
C VAL A 15 -3.22 3.97 3.88
N GLU A 16 -3.21 5.07 4.64
CA GLU A 16 -2.14 6.06 4.63
C GLU A 16 -0.81 5.47 5.13
N MET A 17 -0.86 4.69 6.21
CA MET A 17 0.31 3.95 6.72
C MET A 17 0.84 2.94 5.70
N LEU A 18 -0.05 2.23 4.98
CA LEU A 18 0.32 1.31 3.89
C LEU A 18 0.98 2.04 2.71
N LEU A 19 0.47 3.21 2.33
CA LEU A 19 1.06 4.08 1.31
C LEU A 19 2.48 4.52 1.69
N LEU A 20 2.65 5.01 2.92
CA LEU A 20 3.96 5.41 3.44
C LEU A 20 4.92 4.21 3.51
N CYS A 21 4.44 3.02 3.87
CA CYS A 21 5.26 1.80 3.84
C CYS A 21 5.72 1.45 2.42
N LEU A 22 4.83 1.54 1.43
CA LEU A 22 5.18 1.33 0.02
C LEU A 22 6.19 2.35 -0.50
N MET A 23 6.01 3.61 -0.12
CA MET A 23 6.95 4.69 -0.45
C MET A 23 8.30 4.45 0.23
N GLY A 24 8.30 4.07 1.50
CA GLY A 24 9.48 3.69 2.27
C GLY A 24 10.23 2.50 1.66
N GLN A 25 9.53 1.48 1.16
CA GLN A 25 10.16 0.40 0.39
C GLN A 25 10.80 0.88 -0.90
N GLY A 26 10.17 1.82 -1.61
CA GLY A 26 10.75 2.44 -2.79
C GLY A 26 12.06 3.15 -2.45
N VAL A 27 12.06 3.98 -1.41
CA VAL A 27 13.25 4.67 -0.92
C VAL A 27 14.32 3.68 -0.46
N LEU A 28 13.95 2.67 0.32
CA LEU A 28 14.88 1.62 0.76
C LEU A 28 15.42 0.78 -0.41
N ALA A 29 14.62 0.54 -1.45
CA ALA A 29 15.08 -0.15 -2.65
C ALA A 29 16.09 0.70 -3.45
N LEU A 30 15.91 2.02 -3.47
CA LEU A 30 16.87 2.95 -4.07
C LEU A 30 18.16 3.03 -3.25
N LEU A 31 18.07 3.10 -1.91
CA LEU A 31 19.23 3.22 -1.01
C LEU A 31 20.01 1.90 -0.86
N ALA A 32 19.32 0.78 -0.65
CA ALA A 32 19.96 -0.53 -0.44
C ALA A 32 20.34 -1.24 -1.75
N GLY A 33 19.83 -0.77 -2.89
CA GLY A 33 20.16 -1.29 -4.22
C GLY A 33 19.93 -2.81 -4.30
N ASN A 34 20.99 -3.56 -4.64
CA ASN A 34 20.93 -5.02 -4.84
C ASN A 34 20.99 -5.84 -3.53
N LYS A 35 21.33 -5.24 -2.38
CA LYS A 35 21.37 -5.93 -1.06
C LYS A 35 20.03 -5.87 -0.29
N ARG A 36 18.95 -5.62 -1.01
CA ARG A 36 17.59 -5.43 -0.49
C ARG A 36 17.02 -6.62 0.30
N ASP A 37 17.45 -7.85 0.01
CA ASP A 37 16.96 -9.08 0.67
C ASP A 37 17.43 -9.22 2.14
N GLY A 38 18.59 -8.64 2.48
CA GLY A 38 19.14 -8.72 3.83
C GLY A 38 18.57 -7.68 4.80
N ASN A 39 17.74 -6.74 4.34
CA ASN A 39 17.28 -5.63 5.18
C ASN A 39 15.97 -6.01 5.92
N PRO A 40 15.99 -6.18 7.25
CA PRO A 40 14.80 -6.57 8.02
C PRO A 40 13.67 -5.54 7.89
N VAL A 41 13.99 -4.25 7.72
CA VAL A 41 12.99 -3.18 7.54
C VAL A 41 12.26 -3.34 6.21
N TYR A 42 12.99 -3.67 5.13
CA TYR A 42 12.40 -3.92 3.83
C TYR A 42 11.46 -5.15 3.86
N ARG A 43 11.87 -6.20 4.57
CA ARG A 43 11.05 -7.41 4.78
C ARG A 43 9.80 -7.13 5.59
N LEU A 44 9.89 -6.33 6.65
CA LEU A 44 8.75 -5.92 7.46
C LEU A 44 7.71 -5.17 6.61
N PHE A 45 8.14 -4.16 5.86
CA PHE A 45 7.25 -3.46 4.95
C PHE A 45 6.69 -4.38 3.87
N SER A 46 7.47 -5.36 3.39
CA SER A 46 7.00 -6.31 2.36
C SER A 46 5.91 -7.20 2.89
N LEU A 47 6.01 -7.60 4.16
CA LEU A 47 5.02 -8.40 4.84
C LEU A 47 3.73 -7.60 5.07
N ILE A 48 3.84 -6.35 5.51
CA ILE A 48 2.70 -5.44 5.71
C ILE A 48 1.98 -5.13 4.38
N THR A 49 2.74 -4.92 3.31
CA THR A 49 2.20 -4.58 1.98
C THR A 49 1.81 -5.80 1.14
N GLN A 50 2.01 -7.02 1.65
CA GLN A 50 1.72 -8.26 0.92
C GLN A 50 0.24 -8.42 0.61
N GLY A 51 -0.64 -8.06 1.54
CA GLY A 51 -2.10 -8.12 1.36
C GLY A 51 -2.58 -7.34 0.13
N PRO A 52 -2.37 -6.01 0.07
CA PRO A 52 -2.79 -5.21 -1.08
C PRO A 52 -2.06 -5.61 -2.37
N ARG A 53 -0.78 -6.00 -2.30
CA ARG A 53 -0.04 -6.51 -3.46
C ARG A 53 -0.64 -7.80 -4.01
N ALA A 54 -1.08 -8.72 -3.16
CA ALA A 54 -1.70 -9.98 -3.57
C ALA A 54 -3.06 -9.74 -4.24
N ILE A 55 -3.84 -8.76 -3.78
CA ILE A 55 -5.10 -8.36 -4.43
C ILE A 55 -4.82 -7.84 -5.83
N VAL A 56 -3.84 -6.94 -5.98
CA VAL A 56 -3.46 -6.37 -7.28
C VAL A 56 -2.85 -7.44 -8.19
N ALA A 57 -2.03 -8.33 -7.65
CA ALA A 57 -1.46 -9.44 -8.41
C ALA A 57 -2.51 -10.45 -8.87
N ARG A 58 -3.61 -10.65 -8.14
CA ARG A 58 -4.74 -11.48 -8.61
C ARG A 58 -5.54 -10.84 -9.75
N LEU A 59 -5.54 -9.51 -9.83
CA LEU A 59 -6.19 -8.77 -10.90
C LEU A 59 -5.31 -8.69 -12.16
N LEU A 60 -4.01 -8.95 -12.06
CA LEU A 60 -3.06 -8.86 -13.16
C LEU A 60 -2.55 -10.25 -13.59
N PRO A 61 -2.23 -10.45 -14.88
CA PRO A 61 -1.66 -11.69 -15.36
C PRO A 61 -0.22 -11.91 -14.85
N ASP A 62 0.14 -13.19 -14.63
CA ASP A 62 1.39 -13.68 -14.00
C ASP A 62 2.71 -13.21 -14.66
N GLY A 63 2.67 -12.59 -15.84
CA GLY A 63 3.84 -12.06 -16.56
C GLY A 63 4.26 -10.64 -16.15
N THR A 64 3.58 -10.00 -15.20
CA THR A 64 3.82 -8.59 -14.88
C THR A 64 5.09 -8.40 -14.05
N ARG A 65 5.97 -7.48 -14.48
CA ARG A 65 7.19 -7.11 -13.75
C ARG A 65 6.86 -6.70 -12.30
N LYS A 66 7.58 -7.26 -11.31
CA LYS A 66 7.37 -6.97 -9.87
C LYS A 66 7.34 -5.48 -9.52
N SER A 67 8.11 -4.65 -10.24
CA SER A 67 8.13 -3.19 -10.09
C SER A 67 6.78 -2.55 -10.47
N THR A 68 6.14 -3.02 -11.54
CA THR A 68 4.83 -2.53 -11.99
C THR A 68 3.75 -2.92 -11.00
N ILE A 69 3.78 -4.15 -10.46
CA ILE A 69 2.83 -4.59 -9.41
C ILE A 69 2.93 -3.68 -8.20
N THR A 70 4.15 -3.30 -7.80
CA THR A 70 4.39 -2.40 -6.67
C THR A 70 3.84 -0.99 -6.94
N MET A 71 4.14 -0.41 -8.10
CA MET A 71 3.59 0.89 -8.51
C MET A 71 2.07 0.87 -8.57
N LEU A 72 1.49 -0.16 -9.19
CA LEU A 72 0.05 -0.28 -9.33
C LEU A 72 -0.64 -0.45 -7.98
N THR A 73 -0.03 -1.21 -7.06
CA THR A 73 -0.52 -1.33 -5.67
C THR A 73 -0.53 0.01 -4.96
N GLY A 74 0.54 0.80 -5.11
CA GLY A 74 0.61 2.16 -4.57
C GLY A 74 -0.52 3.04 -5.12
N THR A 75 -0.72 3.03 -6.44
CA THR A 75 -1.78 3.77 -7.12
C THR A 75 -3.17 3.34 -6.63
N SER A 76 -3.44 2.03 -6.55
CA SER A 76 -4.71 1.49 -6.04
C SER A 76 -5.00 1.91 -4.59
N LEU A 77 -3.99 1.85 -3.71
CA LEU A 77 -4.10 2.35 -2.33
C LEU A 77 -4.38 3.85 -2.30
N LEU A 78 -3.76 4.63 -3.20
CA LEU A 78 -3.98 6.08 -3.33
C LEU A 78 -5.43 6.40 -3.71
N PHE A 79 -5.96 5.71 -4.72
CA PHE A 79 -7.37 5.82 -5.08
C PHE A 79 -8.29 5.39 -3.94
N LEU A 80 -7.98 4.28 -3.25
CA LEU A 80 -8.76 3.81 -2.11
C LEU A 80 -8.79 4.88 -1.00
N TRP A 81 -7.65 5.51 -0.70
CA TRP A 81 -7.54 6.59 0.28
C TRP A 81 -8.39 7.80 -0.11
N ILE A 82 -8.35 8.22 -1.38
CA ILE A 82 -9.14 9.34 -1.90
C ILE A 82 -10.64 9.01 -1.81
N THR A 83 -11.04 7.82 -2.25
CA THR A 83 -12.44 7.38 -2.18
C THR A 83 -12.94 7.37 -0.74
N LEU A 84 -12.14 6.89 0.22
CA LEU A 84 -12.48 6.95 1.65
C LEU A 84 -12.56 8.39 2.17
N ALA A 85 -11.69 9.27 1.71
CA ALA A 85 -11.71 10.68 2.07
C ALA A 85 -12.99 11.38 1.61
N ILE A 86 -13.43 11.08 0.38
CA ILE A 86 -14.68 11.61 -0.19
C ILE A 86 -15.87 11.01 0.54
N LEU A 87 -15.89 9.69 0.78
CA LEU A 87 -16.97 9.03 1.53
C LEU A 87 -17.16 9.64 2.91
N ARG A 88 -16.05 9.91 3.64
CA ARG A 88 -16.10 10.60 4.94
C ARG A 88 -16.71 12.00 4.85
N LYS A 89 -16.49 12.71 3.74
CA LYS A 89 -17.04 14.06 3.54
C LYS A 89 -18.52 14.03 3.17
N SER A 90 -18.99 12.95 2.55
CA SER A 90 -20.38 12.78 2.11
C SER A 90 -21.30 12.18 3.18
N VAL A 91 -20.76 11.59 4.25
CA VAL A 91 -21.48 11.05 5.43
C VAL A 91 -21.51 12.08 6.55
#